data_AF-A0A401QB06-F1
#
_entry.id   AF-A0A401QB06-F1
#
_cell.length_a   1.000
_cell.length_b   1.000
_cell.length_c   1.000
_cell.angle_alpha   90.00
_cell.angle_beta   90.00
_cell.angle_gamma   90.00
#
_symmetry.space_group_name_H-M   'P 1'
#
loop_
_entity.id
_entity.type
_entity.pdbx_description
1 polymer ?
#
loop_
_entity_poly.entity_id
_entity_poly.type
_entity_poly.pdbx_seq_one_letter_code
_entity_poly.pdbx_strand_id
1 'polypeptide(L)'
;EYKKEFPDIPIGYSGHETGIAISIAAVAMGAKILERHVTMNKTWKGSDHQASLEPNELRELVRSIRTVERAFGSPIKHLLPCEVACQNKLGKSIVSKVTIPEGTKLTLDMMTVKVAEPKGIEPENIFKMVGKTVKISIAADDAITDDMIES
;
A
#
# COMPACT_ATOMS: atom_id res chain seq x y z
N GLU A 1 1.36 -14.69 -20.29
CA GLU A 1 0.92 -15.82 -21.13
C GLU A 1 1.72 -17.07 -20.79
N TYR A 2 3.03 -17.10 -21.04
CA TYR A 2 3.91 -18.24 -20.73
C TYR A 2 3.81 -18.82 -19.31
N LYS A 3 3.74 -17.99 -18.26
CA LYS A 3 3.59 -18.49 -16.87
C LYS A 3 2.28 -19.27 -16.64
N LYS A 4 1.22 -18.96 -17.41
CA LYS A 4 -0.06 -19.69 -17.33
C LYS A 4 0.01 -21.02 -18.10
N GLU A 5 0.69 -21.03 -19.24
CA GLU A 5 0.85 -22.21 -20.09
C GLU A 5 1.85 -23.22 -19.52
N PHE A 6 2.90 -22.73 -18.85
CA PHE A 6 3.98 -23.53 -18.28
C PHE A 6 4.15 -23.22 -16.78
N PRO A 7 3.21 -23.62 -15.91
CA PRO A 7 3.21 -23.23 -14.50
C PRO A 7 4.41 -23.74 -13.71
N ASP A 8 4.96 -24.90 -14.10
CA ASP A 8 6.07 -25.56 -13.40
C ASP A 8 7.46 -25.18 -13.94
N ILE A 9 7.51 -24.37 -15.01
CA ILE A 9 8.77 -23.98 -15.66
C ILE A 9 9.13 -22.54 -15.25
N PRO A 10 10.34 -22.28 -14.74
CA PRO A 10 10.80 -20.93 -14.49
C PRO A 10 10.83 -20.11 -15.78
N ILE A 11 10.06 -19.02 -15.82
CA ILE A 11 10.04 -18.10 -16.96
C ILE A 11 11.11 -17.03 -16.75
N GLY A 12 11.94 -16.80 -17.77
CA GLY A 12 12.98 -15.76 -17.79
C GLY A 12 12.66 -14.60 -18.73
N TYR A 13 13.56 -13.61 -18.75
CA TYR A 13 13.55 -12.49 -19.68
C TYR A 13 14.97 -12.25 -20.22
N SER A 14 15.13 -12.28 -21.55
CA SER A 14 16.36 -11.83 -22.22
C SER A 14 16.09 -10.49 -22.89
N GLY A 15 16.81 -9.48 -22.44
CA GLY A 15 16.56 -8.08 -22.80
C GLY A 15 17.62 -7.50 -23.71
N HIS A 16 17.19 -6.72 -24.70
CA HIS A 16 18.04 -5.95 -25.61
C HIS A 16 17.73 -4.43 -25.55
N GLU A 17 16.95 -4.01 -24.55
CA GLU A 17 16.64 -2.60 -24.31
C GLU A 17 17.85 -1.76 -23.89
N THR A 18 17.77 -0.43 -23.98
CA THR A 18 18.75 0.48 -23.36
C THR A 18 18.41 0.69 -21.89
N GLY A 19 19.43 0.70 -21.03
CA GLY A 19 19.27 0.88 -19.59
C GLY A 19 18.71 -0.36 -18.90
N ILE A 20 18.16 -0.17 -17.69
CA ILE A 20 17.85 -1.28 -16.76
C ILE A 20 16.36 -1.41 -16.40
N ALA A 21 15.53 -0.43 -16.78
CA ALA A 21 14.15 -0.32 -16.29
C ALA A 21 13.27 -1.51 -16.70
N ILE A 22 13.38 -1.96 -17.95
CA ILE A 22 12.56 -3.08 -18.46
C ILE A 22 12.97 -4.39 -17.81
N SER A 23 14.28 -4.61 -17.63
CA SER A 23 14.80 -5.75 -16.89
C SER A 23 14.27 -5.81 -15.44
N ILE A 24 14.19 -4.67 -14.75
CA ILE A 24 13.60 -4.61 -13.40
C ILE A 24 12.10 -4.92 -13.45
N ALA A 25 11.38 -4.37 -14.42
CA ALA A 25 9.96 -4.64 -14.60
C ALA A 25 9.69 -6.13 -14.89
N ALA A 26 10.53 -6.79 -15.68
CA ALA A 26 10.42 -8.22 -15.96
C ALA A 26 10.53 -9.06 -14.68
N VAL A 27 11.49 -8.74 -13.80
CA VAL A 27 11.60 -9.38 -12.49
C VAL A 27 10.37 -9.09 -11.63
N ALA A 28 9.88 -7.85 -11.63
CA ALA A 28 8.66 -7.49 -10.90
C ALA A 28 7.42 -8.26 -11.41
N MET A 29 7.36 -8.60 -12.69
CA MET A 29 6.32 -9.44 -13.28
C MET A 29 6.53 -10.95 -13.01
N GLY A 30 7.62 -11.32 -12.35
CA GLY A 30 7.89 -12.67 -11.89
C GLY A 30 8.91 -13.45 -12.71
N ALA A 31 9.67 -12.80 -13.60
CA ALA A 31 10.80 -13.43 -14.27
C ALA A 31 11.81 -13.95 -13.23
N LYS A 32 12.27 -15.19 -13.42
CA LYS A 32 13.20 -15.91 -12.52
C LYS A 32 14.63 -15.93 -13.02
N ILE A 33 14.81 -15.67 -14.31
CA ILE A 33 16.11 -15.61 -14.98
C ILE A 33 16.12 -14.31 -15.78
N LEU A 34 17.25 -13.62 -15.75
CA LEU A 34 17.44 -12.40 -16.52
C LEU A 34 18.76 -12.47 -17.29
N GLU A 35 18.71 -12.13 -18.58
CA GLU A 35 19.86 -12.12 -19.47
C GLU A 35 20.03 -10.76 -20.13
N ARG A 36 21.26 -10.25 -20.15
CA ARG A 36 21.64 -8.94 -20.67
C ARG A 36 23.05 -9.00 -21.25
N HIS A 37 23.24 -8.29 -22.35
CA HIS A 37 24.57 -8.04 -22.89
C HIS A 37 25.36 -7.09 -21.99
N VAL A 38 26.67 -7.32 -21.87
CA VAL A 38 27.59 -6.51 -21.07
C VAL A 38 28.75 -6.09 -21.95
N THR A 39 29.20 -4.85 -21.79
CA THR A 39 30.36 -4.31 -22.49
C THR A 39 31.23 -3.49 -21.55
N MET A 40 32.50 -3.32 -21.91
CA MET A 40 33.40 -2.41 -21.20
C MET A 40 33.25 -0.95 -21.65
N ASN A 41 32.72 -0.74 -22.85
CA ASN A 41 32.53 0.59 -23.42
C ASN A 41 31.46 0.56 -24.53
N LYS A 42 30.38 1.32 -24.35
CA LYS A 42 29.27 1.40 -25.32
C LYS A 42 29.63 2.10 -26.65
N THR A 43 30.70 2.89 -26.66
CA THR A 43 31.14 3.63 -27.86
C THR A 43 31.93 2.77 -28.85
N TRP A 44 32.25 1.53 -28.48
CA TRP A 44 32.91 0.59 -29.38
C TRP A 44 32.02 0.25 -30.59
N LYS A 45 32.66 -0.11 -31.70
CA LYS A 45 31.97 -0.37 -32.96
C LYS A 45 31.06 -1.59 -32.84
N GLY A 46 29.77 -1.39 -33.09
CA GLY A 46 28.75 -2.45 -33.12
C GLY A 46 27.49 -2.02 -32.38
N SER A 47 26.32 -2.37 -32.91
CA SER A 47 25.03 -2.07 -32.27
C SER A 47 24.90 -2.71 -30.89
N ASP A 48 25.49 -3.89 -30.71
CA ASP A 48 25.40 -4.65 -29.46
C ASP A 48 26.10 -3.93 -28.32
N HIS A 49 27.20 -3.21 -28.61
CA HIS A 49 27.89 -2.38 -27.62
C HIS A 49 26.97 -1.25 -27.11
N GLN A 50 26.21 -0.62 -28.00
CA GLN A 50 25.32 0.49 -27.64
C GLN A 50 24.14 0.03 -26.77
N ALA A 51 23.61 -1.16 -27.01
CA ALA A 51 22.49 -1.74 -26.25
C ALA A 51 22.92 -2.49 -24.96
N SER A 52 24.21 -2.82 -24.83
CA SER A 52 24.77 -3.52 -23.67
C SER A 52 24.73 -2.68 -22.38
N LEU A 53 25.01 -3.32 -21.24
CA LEU A 53 25.27 -2.65 -19.97
C LEU A 53 26.77 -2.52 -19.73
N GLU A 54 27.20 -1.38 -19.22
CA GLU A 54 28.54 -1.22 -18.65
C GLU A 54 28.61 -1.77 -17.21
N PRO A 55 29.80 -2.01 -16.64
CA PRO A 55 29.92 -2.66 -15.33
C PRO A 55 29.20 -1.94 -14.18
N ASN A 56 29.11 -0.61 -14.24
CA ASN A 56 28.35 0.21 -13.29
C ASN A 56 26.84 0.00 -13.43
N GLU A 57 26.31 -0.04 -14.66
CA GLU A 57 24.89 -0.26 -14.93
C GLU A 57 24.48 -1.71 -14.59
N LEU A 58 25.35 -2.70 -14.85
CA LEU A 58 25.12 -4.08 -14.41
C LEU A 58 25.03 -4.17 -12.89
N ARG A 59 25.94 -3.49 -12.17
CA ARG A 59 25.90 -3.42 -10.70
C ARG A 59 24.61 -2.76 -10.22
N GLU A 60 24.18 -1.69 -10.87
CA GLU A 60 22.93 -0.99 -10.58
C GLU A 60 21.72 -1.90 -10.81
N LEU A 61 21.68 -2.61 -11.94
CA LEU A 61 20.64 -3.58 -12.25
C LEU A 61 20.51 -4.63 -11.15
N VAL A 62 21.63 -5.27 -10.75
CA VAL A 62 21.62 -6.29 -9.69
C VAL A 62 21.13 -5.72 -8.36
N ARG A 63 21.61 -4.52 -7.97
CA ARG A 63 21.16 -3.85 -6.74
C ARG A 63 19.67 -3.53 -6.77
N SER A 64 19.17 -3.03 -7.89
CA SER A 64 17.77 -2.68 -8.08
C SER A 64 16.87 -3.91 -8.05
N ILE A 65 17.27 -5.01 -8.70
CA ILE A 65 16.59 -6.31 -8.64
C ILE A 65 16.44 -6.77 -7.19
N ARG A 66 17.54 -6.81 -6.43
CA ARG A 66 17.52 -7.25 -5.02
C ARG A 66 16.67 -6.34 -4.14
N THR A 67 16.60 -5.06 -4.48
CA THR A 67 15.75 -4.10 -3.77
C THR A 67 14.27 -4.39 -4.02
N VAL A 68 13.89 -4.64 -5.27
CA VAL A 68 12.52 -5.00 -5.65
C VAL A 68 12.09 -6.35 -5.06
N GLU A 69 12.96 -7.36 -5.12
CA GLU A 69 12.68 -8.68 -4.50
C GLU A 69 12.37 -8.56 -3.01
N ARG A 70 13.13 -7.74 -2.28
CA ARG A 70 12.87 -7.47 -0.87
C ARG A 70 11.59 -6.64 -0.67
N ALA A 71 11.30 -5.70 -1.57
CA ALA A 71 10.11 -4.86 -1.50
C ALA A 71 8.80 -5.63 -1.72
N PHE A 72 8.81 -6.77 -2.41
CA PHE A 72 7.63 -7.62 -2.54
C PHE A 72 7.06 -8.08 -1.19
N GLY A 73 7.92 -8.29 -0.19
CA GLY A 73 7.49 -8.60 1.17
C GLY A 73 6.48 -9.74 1.24
N SER A 74 5.42 -9.53 2.03
CA SER A 74 4.32 -10.49 2.18
C SER A 74 3.09 -10.02 1.39
N PRO A 75 2.36 -10.93 0.72
CA PRO A 75 1.08 -10.59 0.08
C PRO A 75 -0.04 -10.33 1.11
N ILE A 76 0.17 -10.64 2.39
CA ILE A 76 -0.83 -10.49 3.44
C ILE A 76 -0.81 -9.05 3.97
N LYS A 77 -1.86 -8.29 3.67
CA LYS A 77 -2.07 -6.95 4.24
C LYS A 77 -2.43 -7.06 5.72
N HIS A 78 -1.59 -6.48 6.58
CA HIS A 78 -1.82 -6.35 8.01
C HIS A 78 -1.11 -5.10 8.53
N LEU A 79 -1.55 -4.59 9.67
CA LEU A 79 -0.90 -3.46 10.31
C LEU A 79 0.49 -3.89 10.82
N LEU A 80 1.53 -3.21 10.36
CA LEU A 80 2.90 -3.45 10.81
C LEU A 80 3.14 -2.75 12.15
N PRO A 81 4.05 -3.27 13.00
CA PRO A 81 4.39 -2.62 14.28
C PRO A 81 4.84 -1.16 14.13
N CYS A 82 5.57 -0.84 13.05
CA CYS A 82 6.00 0.54 12.77
C CYS A 82 4.86 1.48 12.37
N GLU A 83 3.73 0.94 11.91
CA GLU A 83 2.55 1.71 11.50
C GLU A 83 1.62 2.04 12.69
N VAL A 84 1.71 1.30 13.79
CA VAL A 84 0.81 1.43 14.96
C VAL A 84 0.77 2.87 15.50
N ALA A 85 1.93 3.51 15.66
CA ALA A 85 1.99 4.89 16.16
C ALA A 85 1.30 5.87 15.20
N CYS A 86 1.48 5.68 13.89
CA CYS A 86 0.83 6.49 12.86
C CYS A 86 -0.68 6.26 12.87
N GLN A 87 -1.12 5.00 12.95
CA GLN A 87 -2.53 4.62 13.03
C GLN A 87 -3.21 5.11 14.31
N ASN A 88 -2.49 5.23 15.41
CA ASN A 88 -3.02 5.82 16.64
C ASN A 88 -3.18 7.33 16.53
N LYS A 89 -2.21 8.01 15.91
CA LYS A 89 -2.23 9.47 15.75
C LYS A 89 -3.18 9.96 14.66
N LEU A 90 -3.25 9.26 13.53
CA LEU A 90 -3.95 9.68 12.32
C LEU A 90 -5.17 8.80 12.01
N GLY A 91 -5.39 7.74 12.76
CA GLY A 91 -6.58 6.90 12.64
C GLY A 91 -7.82 7.74 12.91
N LYS A 92 -8.75 7.72 11.96
CA LYS A 92 -9.99 8.47 12.06
C LYS A 92 -10.97 7.75 12.98
N SER A 93 -11.87 8.53 13.56
CA SER A 93 -12.98 8.08 14.39
C SER A 93 -14.28 8.68 13.86
N ILE A 94 -15.41 8.10 14.22
CA ILE A 94 -16.71 8.73 14.06
C ILE A 94 -16.80 9.90 15.04
N VAL A 95 -17.16 11.07 14.52
CA VAL A 95 -17.26 12.33 15.25
C VAL A 95 -18.64 12.93 15.02
N SER A 96 -19.19 13.56 16.05
CA SER A 96 -20.47 14.24 15.91
C SER A 96 -20.35 15.53 15.09
N LYS A 97 -21.25 15.72 14.13
CA LYS A 97 -21.33 16.96 13.32
C LYS A 97 -22.09 18.07 14.04
N VAL A 98 -22.96 17.70 14.97
CA VAL A 98 -23.84 18.59 15.73
C VAL A 98 -23.86 18.18 17.19
N THR A 99 -24.39 19.00 18.08
CA THR A 99 -24.66 18.54 19.45
C THR A 99 -25.83 17.55 19.42
N ILE A 100 -25.63 16.35 19.97
CA ILE A 100 -26.63 15.27 20.00
C ILE A 100 -27.05 15.03 21.46
N PRO A 101 -28.31 15.35 21.83
CA PRO A 101 -28.81 15.11 23.17
C PRO A 101 -28.92 13.62 23.52
N GLU A 102 -28.88 13.31 24.81
CA GLU A 102 -29.22 12.00 25.36
C GLU A 102 -30.62 11.54 24.89
N GLY A 103 -30.77 10.25 24.62
CA GLY A 103 -32.01 9.63 24.11
C GLY A 103 -32.24 9.81 22.61
N THR A 104 -31.37 10.56 21.91
CA THR A 104 -31.50 10.78 20.46
C THR A 104 -31.06 9.54 19.69
N LYS A 105 -31.82 9.17 18.65
CA LYS A 105 -31.39 8.16 17.68
C LYS A 105 -30.43 8.77 16.67
N LEU A 106 -29.25 8.17 16.53
CA LEU A 106 -28.24 8.60 15.59
C LEU A 106 -28.74 8.46 14.16
N THR A 107 -28.51 9.51 13.37
CA THR A 107 -28.71 9.51 11.93
C THR A 107 -27.38 9.81 11.24
N LEU A 108 -27.25 9.42 9.97
CA LEU A 108 -26.00 9.56 9.23
C LEU A 108 -25.57 11.03 9.08
N ASP A 109 -26.52 11.96 8.96
CA ASP A 109 -26.30 13.40 8.83
C ASP A 109 -25.77 14.05 10.11
N MET A 110 -25.98 13.42 11.27
CA MET A 110 -25.43 13.87 12.55
C MET A 110 -23.98 13.42 12.76
N MET A 111 -23.45 12.52 11.93
CA MET A 111 -22.11 11.95 12.07
C MET A 111 -21.18 12.37 10.94
N THR A 112 -19.90 12.43 11.24
CA THR A 112 -18.82 12.61 10.25
C THR A 112 -17.59 11.83 10.68
N VAL A 113 -16.54 11.86 9.87
CA VAL A 113 -15.31 11.11 10.12
C VAL A 113 -14.13 12.08 10.16
N LYS A 114 -13.47 12.18 11.32
CA LYS A 114 -12.30 13.04 11.54
C LYS A 114 -11.26 12.31 12.39
N VAL A 115 -10.04 12.84 12.45
CA VAL A 115 -9.11 12.47 13.51
C VAL A 115 -9.61 13.15 14.78
N ALA A 116 -9.70 12.40 15.88
CA ALA A 116 -10.19 12.91 17.15
C ALA A 116 -9.45 12.26 18.32
N GLU A 117 -9.41 12.96 19.44
CA GLU A 117 -8.83 12.51 20.69
C GLU A 117 -9.83 12.79 21.82
N PRO A 118 -10.29 11.79 22.58
CA PRO A 118 -9.91 10.37 22.50
C PRO A 118 -10.35 9.69 21.19
N LYS A 119 -9.73 8.55 20.89
CA LYS A 119 -10.08 7.75 19.71
C LYS A 119 -11.48 7.15 19.92
N GLY A 120 -12.40 7.51 19.03
CA GLY A 120 -13.76 6.99 19.03
C GLY A 120 -13.89 5.71 18.22
N ILE A 121 -15.13 5.38 17.91
CA ILE A 121 -15.51 4.22 17.13
C ILE A 121 -14.92 4.30 15.72
N GLU A 122 -14.51 3.15 15.18
CA GLU A 122 -13.93 3.05 13.84
C GLU A 122 -14.91 3.52 12.75
N PRO A 123 -14.43 4.29 11.74
CA PRO A 123 -15.27 4.84 10.68
C PRO A 123 -16.03 3.79 9.86
N GLU A 124 -15.48 2.58 9.75
CA GLU A 124 -16.11 1.46 9.04
C GLU A 124 -17.45 1.06 9.65
N ASN A 125 -17.66 1.36 10.93
CA ASN A 125 -18.89 1.06 11.65
C ASN A 125 -19.94 2.18 11.58
N ILE A 126 -19.70 3.27 10.84
CA ILE A 126 -20.60 4.44 10.82
C ILE A 126 -22.05 4.11 10.47
N PHE A 127 -22.28 3.22 9.50
CA PHE A 127 -23.63 2.79 9.13
C PHE A 127 -24.28 1.91 10.18
N LYS A 128 -23.50 1.19 11.00
CA LYS A 128 -24.01 0.38 12.11
C LYS A 128 -24.44 1.24 13.30
N MET A 129 -23.97 2.49 13.37
CA MET A 129 -24.37 3.44 14.40
C MET A 129 -25.72 4.09 14.11
N VAL A 130 -26.15 4.10 12.84
CA VAL A 130 -27.45 4.68 12.46
C VAL A 130 -28.58 3.90 13.15
N GLY A 131 -29.45 4.64 13.84
CA GLY A 131 -30.59 4.09 14.58
C GLY A 131 -30.28 3.72 16.03
N LYS A 132 -29.00 3.70 16.45
CA LYS A 132 -28.63 3.51 17.86
C LYS A 132 -28.98 4.74 18.68
N THR A 133 -29.35 4.53 19.94
CA THR A 133 -29.68 5.60 20.88
C THR A 133 -28.43 6.07 21.62
N VAL A 134 -28.30 7.37 21.79
CA VAL A 134 -27.25 8.00 22.59
C VAL A 134 -27.62 7.95 24.07
N LYS A 135 -26.73 7.41 24.92
CA LYS A 135 -26.88 7.34 26.39
C LYS A 135 -26.45 8.62 27.10
N ILE A 136 -25.53 9.36 26.51
CA ILE A 136 -24.92 10.56 27.11
C ILE A 136 -24.82 11.62 26.02
N SER A 137 -25.28 12.84 26.31
CA SER A 137 -25.22 13.94 25.33
C SER A 137 -23.80 14.11 24.77
N ILE A 138 -23.68 14.20 23.45
CA ILE A 138 -22.41 14.33 22.72
C ILE A 138 -22.33 15.75 22.15
N ALA A 139 -21.24 16.48 22.39
CA ALA A 139 -21.08 17.82 21.82
C ALA A 139 -20.74 17.73 20.32
N ALA A 140 -20.99 18.83 19.59
CA ALA A 140 -20.49 18.95 18.23
C ALA A 140 -18.95 18.85 18.22
N ASP A 141 -18.41 18.14 17.23
CA ASP A 141 -16.99 17.84 17.05
C ASP A 141 -16.34 16.88 18.07
N ASP A 142 -17.11 16.30 19.00
CA ASP A 142 -16.62 15.24 19.89
C ASP A 142 -16.63 13.85 19.22
N ALA A 143 -15.66 13.02 19.58
CA ALA A 143 -15.60 11.63 19.18
C ALA A 143 -16.76 10.84 19.79
N ILE A 144 -17.42 10.01 18.98
CA ILE A 144 -18.42 9.07 19.47
C ILE A 144 -17.68 7.81 19.94
N THR A 145 -17.76 7.50 21.23
CA THR A 145 -17.17 6.31 21.85
C THR A 145 -18.24 5.27 22.20
N ASP A 146 -17.86 4.00 22.34
CA ASP A 146 -18.81 2.90 22.58
C ASP A 146 -19.60 3.05 23.89
N ASP A 147 -19.04 3.71 24.90
CA ASP A 147 -19.69 3.97 26.19
C ASP A 147 -20.85 4.98 26.08
N MET A 148 -20.83 5.85 25.06
CA MET A 148 -21.88 6.85 24.82
C MET A 148 -23.11 6.27 24.13
N ILE A 149 -23.06 5.04 23.62
CA ILE A 149 -24.08 4.45 22.76
C ILE A 149 -24.77 3.25 23.43
N GLU A 150 -26.07 3.09 23.22
CA GLU A 150 -26.80 1.87 23.61
C GLU A 150 -26.35 0.66 22.80
N SER A 151 -26.24 -0.49 23.49
CA SER A 151 -25.78 -1.75 22.89
C SER A 151 -26.65 -2.17 21.72
#